data_AF-A3DPH5-F1
#
_entry.id   AF-A3DPH5-F1
#
_cell.length_a   1.000
_cell.length_b   1.000
_cell.length_c   1.000
_cell.angle_alpha   90.00
_cell.angle_beta   90.00
_cell.angle_gamma   90.00
#
_symmetry.space_group_name_H-M   'P 1'
#
loop_
_entity.id
_entity.type
_entity.pdbx_description
1 polymer ?
#
loop_
_entity_poly.entity_id
_entity_poly.type
_entity_poly.pdbx_seq_one_letter_code
_entity_poly.pdbx_strand_id
1 'polypeptide(L)'
;MIFISNVEDVKLLRCAIEEYIRKTGGHIIVEDHTVEIFLPVVIDEVPGGVQFKIKGRIEDDYVVIEQCTITVENEFHDIKPIDLTNWTNYVNENFSYACKSSS
;
A
#
# COMPACT_ATOMS: atom_id res chain seq x y z
N MET A 1 8.23 33.17 -6.93
CA MET A 1 9.04 31.99 -6.56
C MET A 1 8.06 30.86 -6.31
N ILE A 2 7.88 29.98 -7.29
CA ILE A 2 7.00 28.82 -7.16
C ILE A 2 7.84 27.76 -6.45
N PHE A 3 7.53 27.48 -5.18
CA PHE A 3 8.05 26.29 -4.52
C PHE A 3 7.29 25.10 -5.11
N ILE A 4 7.86 24.48 -6.14
CA ILE A 4 7.48 23.12 -6.49
C ILE A 4 8.10 22.25 -5.39
N SER A 5 7.34 22.05 -4.32
CA SER A 5 7.57 20.94 -3.41
C SER A 5 7.41 19.69 -4.26
N ASN A 6 8.51 19.09 -4.72
CA ASN A 6 8.49 17.70 -5.17
C ASN A 6 8.10 16.88 -3.94
N VAL A 7 6.80 16.70 -3.72
CA VAL A 7 6.32 15.65 -2.83
C VAL A 7 6.80 14.37 -3.49
N GLU A 8 7.81 13.73 -2.91
CA GLU A 8 8.29 12.45 -3.42
C GLU A 8 7.11 11.49 -3.43
N ASP A 9 6.80 10.96 -4.61
CA ASP A 9 5.76 9.96 -4.77
C ASP A 9 6.09 8.75 -3.91
N VAL A 10 5.13 8.30 -3.09
CA VAL A 10 5.31 7.09 -2.29
C VAL A 10 5.07 5.88 -3.18
N LYS A 11 6.16 5.15 -3.45
CA LYS A 11 6.20 4.04 -4.41
C LYS A 11 6.41 2.70 -3.72
N LEU A 12 5.69 1.70 -4.21
CA LEU A 12 5.70 0.34 -3.73
C LEU A 12 5.93 -0.60 -4.90
N LEU A 13 6.93 -1.46 -4.85
CA LEU A 13 7.17 -2.45 -5.90
C LEU A 13 5.97 -3.38 -5.99
N ARG A 14 5.42 -3.53 -7.20
CA ARG A 14 4.20 -4.32 -7.44
C ARG A 14 4.36 -5.78 -6.99
N CYS A 15 5.45 -6.42 -7.41
CA CYS A 15 5.83 -7.76 -6.99
C CYS A 15 6.00 -7.89 -5.47
N ALA A 16 6.55 -6.87 -4.80
CA ALA A 16 6.76 -6.89 -3.36
C ALA A 16 5.43 -6.83 -2.60
N ILE A 17 4.49 -5.97 -3.03
CA ILE A 17 3.17 -5.89 -2.39
C ILE A 17 2.30 -7.11 -2.68
N GLU A 18 2.37 -7.69 -3.87
CA GLU A 18 1.68 -8.95 -4.19
C GLU A 18 2.17 -10.09 -3.27
N GLU A 19 3.49 -10.21 -3.06
CA GLU A 19 4.07 -11.19 -2.14
C GLU A 19 3.75 -10.90 -0.67
N TYR A 20 3.76 -9.61 -0.27
CA TYR A 20 3.36 -9.21 1.07
C TYR A 20 1.91 -9.63 1.36
N ILE A 21 0.96 -9.29 0.47
CA ILE A 21 -0.45 -9.67 0.56
C ILE A 21 -0.61 -11.19 0.63
N ARG A 22 0.15 -11.94 -0.18
CA ARG A 22 0.11 -13.41 -0.16
C ARG A 22 0.49 -13.98 1.21
N LYS A 23 1.37 -13.31 1.96
CA LYS A 23 1.86 -13.76 3.27
C LYS A 23 1.03 -13.25 4.45
N THR A 24 0.55 -12.02 4.40
CA THR A 24 -0.16 -11.37 5.51
C THR A 24 -1.67 -11.48 5.40
N GLY A 25 -2.18 -11.89 4.23
CA GLY A 25 -3.59 -11.85 3.91
C GLY A 25 -4.02 -10.47 3.43
N GLY A 26 -5.13 -10.44 2.70
CA GLY A 26 -5.63 -9.26 2.00
C GLY A 26 -5.91 -9.56 0.54
N HIS A 27 -6.12 -8.50 -0.24
CA HIS A 27 -6.33 -8.63 -1.68
C HIS A 27 -5.91 -7.36 -2.42
N ILE A 28 -5.56 -7.55 -3.69
CA ILE A 28 -5.23 -6.50 -4.64
C ILE A 28 -6.18 -6.61 -5.82
N ILE A 29 -6.75 -5.48 -6.22
CA ILE A 29 -7.64 -5.34 -7.38
C ILE A 29 -6.93 -4.39 -8.34
N VAL A 30 -6.78 -4.79 -9.60
CA VAL A 30 -6.14 -4.00 -10.65
C VAL A 30 -7.12 -3.83 -11.80
N GLU A 31 -7.48 -2.58 -12.11
CA GLU A 31 -8.41 -2.22 -13.18
C GLU A 31 -7.86 -0.99 -13.92
N ASP A 32 -7.66 -1.07 -15.24
CA ASP A 32 -7.26 0.06 -16.09
C ASP A 32 -6.11 0.94 -15.50
N HIS A 33 -5.00 0.30 -15.12
CA HIS A 33 -3.83 0.93 -14.48
C HIS A 33 -4.07 1.53 -13.09
N THR A 34 -5.27 1.43 -12.54
CA THR A 34 -5.56 1.74 -11.14
C THR A 34 -5.42 0.50 -10.29
N VAL A 35 -5.10 0.71 -9.02
CA VAL A 35 -4.98 -0.37 -8.05
C VAL A 35 -5.69 -0.01 -6.75
N GLU A 36 -6.48 -0.96 -6.23
CA GLU A 36 -7.02 -0.93 -4.87
C GLU A 36 -6.45 -2.12 -4.09
N ILE A 37 -5.82 -1.85 -2.94
CA ILE A 37 -5.25 -2.84 -2.04
C ILE A 37 -6.01 -2.79 -0.72
N PHE A 38 -6.38 -3.95 -0.20
CA PHE A 38 -7.07 -4.10 1.06
C PHE A 38 -6.27 -5.02 1.97
N LEU A 39 -5.80 -4.48 3.10
CA LEU A 39 -5.00 -5.20 4.09
C LEU A 39 -5.76 -5.27 5.41
N PRO A 40 -6.30 -6.44 5.80
CA PRO A 40 -6.85 -6.65 7.12
C PRO A 40 -5.71 -6.81 8.14
N VAL A 41 -5.82 -6.11 9.26
CA VAL A 41 -4.93 -6.23 10.42
C VAL A 41 -5.80 -6.60 11.61
N VAL A 42 -5.56 -7.79 12.16
CA VAL A 42 -6.23 -8.25 13.38
C VAL A 42 -5.39 -7.77 14.56
N ILE A 43 -6.00 -6.95 15.40
CA ILE A 43 -5.43 -6.48 16.66
C ILE A 43 -6.37 -7.00 17.75
N ASP A 44 -5.85 -7.81 18.68
CA ASP A 44 -6.65 -8.46 19.73
C ASP A 44 -7.48 -7.47 20.57
N GLU A 45 -7.00 -6.23 20.65
CA GLU A 45 -7.56 -5.13 21.45
C GLU A 45 -8.65 -4.33 20.70
N VAL A 46 -8.88 -4.59 19.40
CA VAL A 46 -9.84 -3.86 18.56
C VAL A 46 -10.94 -4.80 18.05
N PRO A 47 -12.12 -4.83 18.69
CA PRO A 47 -13.26 -5.62 18.26
C PRO A 47 -13.71 -5.25 16.83
N GLY A 48 -13.49 -6.14 15.86
CA GLY A 48 -13.82 -5.89 14.45
C GLY A 48 -12.61 -5.61 13.55
N GLY A 49 -11.43 -5.47 14.14
CA GLY A 49 -10.16 -5.34 13.43
C GLY A 49 -9.93 -3.98 12.79
N VAL A 50 -8.78 -3.85 12.15
CA VAL A 50 -8.37 -2.67 11.38
C VAL A 50 -8.23 -3.06 9.92
N GLN A 51 -8.76 -2.26 9.00
CA GLN A 51 -8.59 -2.48 7.57
C GLN A 51 -7.93 -1.26 6.94
N PHE A 52 -6.82 -1.49 6.23
CA PHE A 52 -6.20 -0.49 5.38
C PHE A 52 -6.73 -0.66 3.97
N LYS A 53 -7.25 0.42 3.39
CA LYS A 53 -7.61 0.53 1.98
C LYS A 53 -6.67 1.51 1.31
N ILE A 54 -5.82 1.02 0.42
CA ILE A 54 -4.84 1.82 -0.32
C ILE A 54 -5.32 1.92 -1.76
N LYS A 55 -5.31 3.12 -2.33
CA LYS A 55 -5.57 3.38 -3.75
C LYS A 55 -4.35 4.00 -4.40
N GLY A 56 -4.14 3.65 -5.65
CA GLY A 56 -3.06 4.22 -6.43
C GLY A 56 -3.16 3.87 -7.90
N ARG A 57 -2.04 4.08 -8.59
CA ARG A 57 -1.87 3.77 -10.01
C ARG A 57 -0.62 2.93 -10.23
N ILE A 58 -0.61 2.15 -11.29
CA ILE A 58 0.54 1.37 -11.73
C ILE A 58 1.38 2.23 -12.68
N GLU A 59 2.65 2.40 -12.33
CA GLU A 59 3.68 3.00 -13.18
C GLU A 59 4.85 2.01 -13.27
N ASP A 60 5.04 1.43 -14.46
CA ASP A 60 6.03 0.38 -14.71
C ASP A 60 5.91 -0.77 -13.69
N ASP A 61 6.96 -1.00 -12.89
CA ASP A 61 7.03 -2.03 -11.85
C ASP A 61 6.51 -1.56 -10.48
N TYR A 62 5.99 -0.33 -10.39
CA TYR A 62 5.59 0.30 -9.15
C TYR A 62 4.09 0.56 -9.07
N VAL A 63 3.58 0.49 -7.86
CA VAL A 63 2.33 1.10 -7.42
C VAL A 63 2.69 2.45 -6.79
N VAL A 64 2.18 3.53 -7.38
CA VAL A 64 2.26 4.88 -6.81
C VAL A 64 1.03 5.08 -5.94
N ILE A 65 1.23 5.31 -4.64
CA ILE A 65 0.15 5.46 -3.67
C ILE A 65 -0.39 6.89 -3.72
N GLU A 66 -1.70 7.01 -3.94
CA GLU A 66 -2.40 8.30 -4.04
C GLU A 66 -3.30 8.56 -2.84
N GLN A 67 -3.87 7.50 -2.26
CA GLN A 67 -4.74 7.60 -1.10
C GLN A 67 -4.61 6.37 -0.21
N CYS A 68 -4.74 6.58 1.09
CA CYS A 68 -4.92 5.50 2.05
C CYS A 68 -6.01 5.88 3.05
N THR A 69 -6.91 4.95 3.32
CA THR A 69 -7.95 5.08 4.35
C THR A 69 -7.82 3.90 5.30
N ILE A 70 -7.80 4.19 6.60
CA ILE A 70 -7.85 3.20 7.66
C ILE A 70 -9.28 3.15 8.20
N THR A 71 -9.85 1.95 8.23
CA THR A 71 -11.11 1.68 8.91
C THR A 71 -10.83 0.99 10.23
N VAL A 72 -11.30 1.57 11.33
CA VAL A 72 -11.22 0.99 12.68
C VAL A 72 -12.66 0.90 13.19
N GLU A 73 -13.17 -0.32 13.37
CA GLU A 73 -14.58 -0.56 13.67
C GLU A 73 -15.53 0.15 12.67
N ASN A 74 -16.15 1.27 13.07
CA ASN A 74 -17.07 2.07 12.25
C ASN A 74 -16.49 3.45 11.87
N GLU A 75 -15.23 3.72 12.19
CA GLU A 75 -14.57 4.99 11.91
C GLU A 75 -13.62 4.89 10.71
N PHE A 76 -13.58 5.95 9.90
CA PHE A 76 -12.70 6.08 8.74
C PHE A 76 -11.73 7.22 8.93
N HIS A 77 -10.45 6.94 8.69
CA HIS A 77 -9.35 7.89 8.85
C HIS A 77 -8.55 7.96 7.56
N ASP A 78 -8.51 9.13 6.93
CA ASP A 78 -7.66 9.34 5.75
C ASP A 78 -6.22 9.61 6.18
N ILE A 79 -5.30 8.87 5.56
CA ILE A 79 -3.87 8.94 5.80
C ILE A 79 -3.19 9.51 4.56
N LYS A 80 -2.29 10.46 4.76
CA LYS A 80 -1.52 11.02 3.64
C LYS A 80 -0.55 9.94 3.14
N PRO A 81 -0.38 9.76 1.82
CA PRO A 81 0.55 8.76 1.28
C PRO A 81 1.95 8.85 1.89
N ILE A 82 2.46 10.06 2.12
CA ILE A 82 3.79 10.29 2.72
C ILE A 82 3.98 9.62 4.08
N ASP A 83 2.92 9.46 4.86
CA ASP A 83 2.98 8.82 6.18
C ASP A 83 3.18 7.29 6.07
N LEU A 84 2.98 6.72 4.88
CA LEU A 84 3.23 5.30 4.59
C LEU A 84 4.67 5.00 4.19
N THR A 85 5.54 5.99 4.04
CA THR A 85 6.91 5.82 3.51
C THR A 85 7.71 4.74 4.23
N ASN A 86 7.66 4.70 5.56
CA ASN A 86 8.38 3.69 6.34
C ASN A 86 7.84 2.28 6.09
N TRP A 87 6.52 2.15 5.94
CA TRP A 87 5.87 0.88 5.64
C TRP A 87 6.18 0.43 4.20
N THR A 88 6.12 1.32 3.22
CA THR A 88 6.46 0.98 1.83
C THR A 88 7.93 0.58 1.69
N ASN A 89 8.84 1.26 2.40
CA ASN A 89 10.25 0.89 2.44
C ASN A 89 10.44 -0.50 3.05
N TYR A 90 9.79 -0.77 4.18
CA TYR A 90 9.81 -2.10 4.80
C TYR A 90 9.33 -3.19 3.83
N VAL A 91 8.21 -2.98 3.13
CA VAL A 91 7.69 -3.95 2.17
C VAL A 91 8.66 -4.15 0.99
N ASN A 92 9.17 -3.07 0.40
CA ASN A 92 10.13 -3.15 -0.70
C ASN A 92 11.41 -3.90 -0.29
N GLU A 93 11.98 -3.58 0.87
CA GLU A 93 13.21 -4.20 1.36
C GLU A 93 13.03 -5.69 1.67
N ASN A 94 11.90 -6.07 2.28
CA ASN A 94 11.71 -7.43 2.77
C ASN A 94 11.08 -8.37 1.74
N PHE A 95 10.42 -7.87 0.70
CA PHE A 95 9.66 -8.68 -0.26
C PHE A 95 10.07 -8.48 -1.72
N SER A 96 11.00 -7.57 -2.04
CA SER A 96 11.52 -7.38 -3.42
C SER A 96 12.19 -8.61 -4.03
N TYR A 97 12.55 -9.63 -3.23
CA TYR A 97 13.05 -10.90 -3.77
C TYR A 97 12.05 -11.55 -4.74
N ALA A 98 10.74 -11.33 -4.56
CA ALA A 98 9.69 -11.87 -5.40
C ALA A 98 9.72 -11.32 -6.84
N CYS A 99 10.33 -10.15 -7.03
CA CYS A 99 10.50 -9.53 -8.34
C CYS A 99 11.48 -10.35 -9.22
N LYS A 100 12.43 -11.07 -8.61
CA LYS A 100 13.42 -11.90 -9.32
C LYS A 100 12.91 -13.28 -9.72
N SER A 101 11.87 -13.78 -9.04
CA SER A 101 11.22 -15.06 -9.37
C SER A 101 10.21 -14.96 -10.50
N SER A 102 9.98 -13.75 -11.02
CA SER A 102 9.01 -13.46 -12.09
C SER A 102 9.68 -13.36 -13.48
N SER A 103 10.97 -13.68 -13.57
CA SER A 103 11.83 -13.61 -14.76
C SER A 103 12.01 -14.96 -15.45
#